data_AF-A0A250VT33-F1
#
_entry.id   AF-A0A250VT33-F1
#
_cell.length_a   1.000
_cell.length_b   1.000
_cell.length_c   1.000
_cell.angle_alpha   90.00
_cell.angle_beta   90.00
_cell.angle_gamma   90.00
#
_symmetry.space_group_name_H-M   'P 1'
#
loop_
_entity.id
_entity.type
_entity.pdbx_description
1 polymer ?
#
loop_
_entity_poly.entity_id
_entity_poly.type
_entity_poly.pdbx_seq_one_letter_code
_entity_poly.pdbx_strand_id
1 'polypeptide(L)'
;MGRATAQASDRLHPRLTRRAAWPDHDGPLPTIEGTVIRLVVEKSPSGRVNKPVWLWWSGTGAPEAHVDRCWQSFLRRFDIEHTFRLSSQTLSWTRTRLRDSEAADPWTWLVIAAYAQLRLARPPTTDLRRLGKGRPNRTDCRPTESLTRLFSRRG
;
A
#
# COMPACT_ATOMS: atom_id res chain seq x y z
N MET A 1 7.19 3.64 17.76
CA MET A 1 6.46 4.13 16.57
C MET A 1 5.55 5.28 16.99
N GLY A 2 5.27 6.23 16.10
CA GLY A 2 4.37 7.36 16.40
C GLY A 2 2.90 6.95 16.34
N ARG A 3 2.07 7.58 17.17
CA ARG A 3 0.61 7.39 17.16
C ARG A 3 0.02 7.98 15.88
N ALA A 4 -0.98 7.30 15.32
CA ALA A 4 -1.72 7.75 14.15
C ALA A 4 -3.21 7.90 14.49
N THR A 5 -3.83 8.97 14.02
CA THR A 5 -5.25 9.27 14.21
C THR A 5 -5.93 9.29 12.84
N ALA A 6 -7.04 8.57 12.73
CA ALA A 6 -7.89 8.53 11.54
C ALA A 6 -9.24 9.20 11.82
N GLN A 7 -9.68 10.06 10.92
CA GLN A 7 -11.00 10.68 10.95
C GLN A 7 -11.69 10.37 9.63
N ALA A 8 -12.97 9.97 9.66
CA ALA A 8 -13.73 9.60 8.48
C ALA A 8 -14.98 10.47 8.35
N SER A 9 -15.20 11.00 7.16
CA SER A 9 -16.40 11.76 6.77
C SER A 9 -17.11 11.00 5.66
N ASP A 10 -18.35 10.62 5.92
CA ASP A 10 -19.16 9.77 5.04
C ASP A 10 -19.97 10.61 4.05
N ARG A 11 -20.43 9.98 2.96
CA ARG A 11 -21.28 10.57 1.92
C ARG A 11 -20.76 11.89 1.32
N LEU A 12 -19.45 12.02 1.24
CA LEU A 12 -18.84 13.04 0.41
C LEU A 12 -18.84 12.54 -1.05
N HIS A 13 -18.50 13.40 -2.00
CA HIS A 13 -18.34 13.01 -3.40
C HIS A 13 -17.28 13.90 -4.07
N PRO A 14 -16.38 13.34 -4.90
CA PRO A 14 -15.46 14.15 -5.67
C PRO A 14 -16.23 14.91 -6.75
N ARG A 15 -15.83 16.16 -6.99
CA ARG A 15 -16.32 16.90 -8.14
C ARG A 15 -15.74 16.27 -9.40
N LEU A 16 -16.55 15.49 -10.11
CA LEU A 16 -16.14 14.89 -11.38
C LEU A 16 -16.02 15.96 -12.46
N THR A 17 -15.10 15.72 -13.39
CA THR A 17 -14.94 16.52 -14.62
C THR A 17 -14.96 15.58 -15.81
N ARG A 18 -15.35 16.07 -16.99
CA ARG A 18 -15.34 15.28 -18.25
C ARG A 18 -13.92 15.06 -18.75
N ARG A 19 -13.15 14.24 -18.02
CA ARG A 19 -11.77 13.85 -18.31
C ARG A 19 -11.54 12.40 -17.85
N ALA A 20 -10.45 11.79 -18.32
CA ALA A 20 -10.03 10.43 -17.99
C ALA A 20 -11.08 9.36 -18.37
N ALA A 21 -11.87 8.88 -17.42
CA ALA A 21 -12.92 7.88 -17.65
C ALA A 21 -14.24 8.48 -18.19
N TRP A 22 -14.37 9.82 -18.21
CA TRP A 22 -15.59 10.53 -18.58
C TRP A 22 -15.52 11.46 -19.82
N PRO A 23 -14.60 11.30 -20.79
CA PRO A 23 -14.51 12.22 -21.94
C PRO A 23 -15.76 12.15 -22.83
N ASP A 24 -16.27 10.94 -23.08
CA ASP A 24 -17.40 10.68 -23.99
C ASP A 24 -18.69 10.34 -23.23
N HIS A 25 -18.81 10.76 -21.96
CA HIS A 25 -19.99 10.47 -21.17
C HIS A 25 -21.15 11.41 -21.54
N ASP A 26 -22.21 10.83 -22.09
CA ASP A 26 -23.44 11.52 -22.39
C ASP A 26 -24.23 11.86 -21.13
N GLY A 27 -24.76 13.09 -21.07
CA GLY A 27 -25.59 13.55 -19.96
C GLY A 27 -24.83 14.11 -18.74
N PRO A 28 -25.52 14.26 -17.60
CA PRO A 28 -24.91 14.76 -16.36
C PRO A 28 -23.97 13.71 -15.75
N LEU A 29 -22.82 14.15 -15.24
CA LEU A 29 -21.85 13.26 -14.59
C LEU A 29 -22.46 12.64 -13.31
N PRO A 30 -22.21 11.34 -13.05
CA PRO A 30 -22.77 10.68 -11.88
C PRO A 30 -22.16 11.20 -10.58
N THR A 31 -22.98 11.30 -9.53
CA THR A 31 -22.48 11.52 -8.18
C THR A 31 -21.98 10.19 -7.60
N ILE A 32 -20.68 10.10 -7.37
CA ILE A 32 -20.07 8.95 -6.71
C ILE A 32 -19.88 9.28 -5.24
N GLU A 33 -20.82 8.83 -4.40
CA GLU A 33 -20.67 8.97 -2.96
C GLU A 33 -19.53 8.11 -2.42
N GLY A 34 -18.93 8.55 -1.33
CA GLY A 34 -17.90 7.80 -0.64
C GLY A 34 -17.44 8.46 0.64
N THR A 35 -16.45 7.83 1.25
CA THR A 35 -15.86 8.24 2.51
C THR A 35 -14.51 8.91 2.28
N VAL A 36 -14.33 10.10 2.83
CA VAL A 36 -13.01 10.75 2.95
C VAL A 36 -12.41 10.35 4.29
N ILE A 37 -11.18 9.84 4.26
CA ILE A 37 -10.43 9.47 5.46
C ILE A 37 -9.22 10.39 5.59
N ARG A 38 -9.17 11.16 6.68
CA ARG A 38 -8.03 11.99 7.06
C ARG A 38 -7.14 11.24 8.03
N LEU A 39 -5.85 11.19 7.73
CA LEU A 39 -4.84 10.49 8.53
C LEU A 39 -3.78 11.47 8.99
N VAL A 40 -3.52 11.49 10.29
CA VAL A 40 -2.48 12.30 10.92
C VAL A 40 -1.57 11.39 11.73
N VAL A 41 -0.26 11.46 11.48
CA VAL A 41 0.76 10.71 12.23
C VAL A 41 1.56 11.68 13.07
N GLU A 42 1.54 11.50 14.39
CA GLU A 42 2.10 12.46 15.36
C GLU A 42 3.62 12.64 15.24
N LYS A 43 4.37 11.56 14.98
CA LYS A 43 5.83 11.62 14.87
C LYS A 43 6.35 10.75 13.75
N SER A 44 7.13 11.35 12.84
CA SER A 44 7.99 10.63 11.92
C SER A 44 9.33 10.29 12.61
N PRO A 45 9.88 9.08 12.42
CA PRO A 45 11.26 8.75 12.84
C PRO A 45 12.32 9.72 12.29
N SER A 46 12.02 10.41 11.18
CA SER A 46 12.94 11.33 10.51
C SER A 46 12.84 12.78 11.00
N GLY A 47 12.09 13.06 12.07
CA GLY A 47 11.91 14.43 12.61
C GLY A 47 11.12 15.40 11.71
N ARG A 48 10.59 14.94 10.57
CA ARG A 48 9.81 15.76 9.65
C ARG A 48 8.37 15.89 10.13
N VAL A 49 7.80 17.10 10.00
CA VAL A 49 6.35 17.34 10.17
C VAL A 49 5.60 16.52 9.11
N ASN A 50 4.78 15.58 9.56
CA ASN A 50 3.95 14.79 8.65
C ASN A 50 2.75 15.63 8.20
N LYS A 51 2.67 15.91 6.90
CA LYS A 51 1.45 16.46 6.32
C LYS A 51 0.33 15.41 6.46
N PRO A 52 -0.91 15.82 6.77
CA PRO A 52 -2.03 14.90 6.81
C PRO A 52 -2.21 14.24 5.45
N VAL A 53 -2.41 12.92 5.46
CA VAL A 53 -2.75 12.16 4.27
C VAL A 53 -4.26 12.08 4.16
N TRP A 54 -4.78 12.26 2.95
CA TRP A 54 -6.20 12.12 2.65
C TRP A 54 -6.39 10.91 1.75
N LEU A 55 -7.26 9.98 2.15
CA LEU A 55 -7.66 8.84 1.36
C LEU A 55 -9.11 8.99 0.96
N TRP A 56 -9.44 8.48 -0.22
CA TRP A 56 -10.79 8.35 -0.72
C TRP A 56 -11.17 6.88 -0.80
N TRP A 57 -12.35 6.53 -0.30
CA TRP A 57 -12.94 5.20 -0.44
C TRP A 57 -14.34 5.36 -1.03
N SER A 58 -14.66 4.60 -2.09
CA SER A 58 -15.96 4.69 -2.78
C SER A 58 -17.12 4.04 -2.02
N GLY A 59 -16.87 3.43 -0.85
CA GLY A 59 -17.93 2.93 0.01
C GLY A 59 -18.49 4.03 0.91
N THR A 60 -19.79 3.93 1.19
CA THR A 60 -20.47 4.71 2.22
C THR A 60 -20.68 3.88 3.48
N GLY A 61 -20.93 4.53 4.62
CA GLY A 61 -21.20 3.85 5.87
C GLY A 61 -20.02 3.03 6.41
N ALA A 62 -18.78 3.47 6.16
CA ALA A 62 -17.57 2.73 6.54
C ALA A 62 -17.62 2.27 8.01
N PRO A 63 -17.60 0.96 8.29
CA PRO A 63 -17.28 0.49 9.62
C PRO A 63 -15.81 0.78 9.91
N GLU A 64 -15.45 0.85 11.18
CA GLU A 64 -14.07 1.15 11.64
C GLU A 64 -13.03 0.21 11.00
N ALA A 65 -13.37 -1.08 10.87
CA ALA A 65 -12.51 -2.07 10.22
C ALA A 65 -12.17 -1.74 8.75
N HIS A 66 -13.05 -1.04 8.03
CA HIS A 66 -12.80 -0.62 6.65
C HIS A 66 -11.88 0.59 6.60
N VAL A 67 -12.02 1.54 7.54
CA VAL A 67 -11.12 2.68 7.70
C VAL A 67 -9.70 2.18 8.02
N ASP A 68 -9.59 1.23 8.95
CA ASP A 68 -8.33 0.56 9.30
C ASP A 68 -7.72 -0.15 8.09
N ARG A 69 -8.53 -0.90 7.33
CA ARG A 69 -8.05 -1.57 6.12
C ARG A 69 -7.54 -0.58 5.08
N CYS A 70 -8.23 0.53 4.86
CA CYS A 70 -7.78 1.57 3.94
C CYS A 70 -6.41 2.13 4.35
N TRP A 71 -6.22 2.39 5.64
CA TRP A 71 -4.94 2.82 6.20
C TRP A 71 -3.84 1.76 6.03
N GLN A 72 -4.10 0.50 6.39
CA GLN A 72 -3.14 -0.58 6.26
C GLN A 72 -2.73 -0.81 4.79
N SER A 73 -3.68 -0.72 3.87
CA SER A 73 -3.41 -0.76 2.43
C SER A 73 -2.54 0.43 1.98
N PHE A 74 -2.78 1.64 2.50
CA PHE A 74 -1.94 2.79 2.21
C PHE A 74 -0.50 2.59 2.68
N LEU A 75 -0.28 2.02 3.86
CA LEU A 75 1.07 1.72 4.34
C LEU A 75 1.80 0.72 3.44
N ARG A 76 1.06 -0.27 2.91
CA ARG A 76 1.58 -1.25 1.96
C ARG A 76 1.83 -0.70 0.56
N ARG A 77 1.46 0.55 0.26
CA ARG A 77 1.72 1.14 -1.08
C ARG A 77 3.20 1.14 -1.44
N PHE A 78 4.10 1.21 -0.44
CA PHE A 78 5.53 1.13 -0.69
C PHE A 78 5.97 -0.26 -1.15
N ASP A 79 5.19 -1.31 -0.89
CA ASP A 79 5.50 -2.67 -1.35
C ASP A 79 5.51 -2.76 -2.89
N ILE A 80 4.67 -1.97 -3.59
CA ILE A 80 4.67 -1.95 -5.05
C ILE A 80 5.94 -1.30 -5.60
N GLU A 81 6.35 -0.17 -5.01
CA GLU A 81 7.59 0.54 -5.36
C GLU A 81 8.80 -0.36 -5.09
N HIS A 82 8.83 -1.05 -3.95
CA HIS A 82 9.88 -2.01 -3.65
C HIS A 82 9.90 -3.18 -4.63
N THR A 83 8.74 -3.65 -5.08
CA THR A 83 8.65 -4.72 -6.09
C THR A 83 9.19 -4.24 -7.44
N PHE A 84 8.85 -3.04 -7.88
CA PHE A 84 9.42 -2.45 -9.10
C PHE A 84 10.93 -2.25 -8.99
N ARG A 85 11.42 -1.72 -7.88
CA ARG A 85 12.87 -1.55 -7.64
C ARG A 85 13.61 -2.88 -7.67
N LEU A 86 13.10 -3.90 -6.98
CA LEU A 86 13.68 -5.25 -7.01
C LEU A 86 13.74 -5.79 -8.44
N SER A 87 12.64 -5.63 -9.19
CA SER A 87 12.53 -6.13 -10.57
C SER A 87 13.56 -5.46 -11.49
N SER A 88 13.64 -4.13 -11.47
CA SER A 88 14.53 -3.38 -12.35
C SER A 88 16.00 -3.47 -11.94
N GLN A 89 16.31 -3.48 -10.65
CA GLN A 89 17.70 -3.42 -10.15
C GLN A 89 18.32 -4.80 -9.92
N THR A 90 17.55 -5.77 -9.43
CA THR A 90 18.07 -7.09 -9.04
C THR A 90 17.73 -8.15 -10.06
N LEU A 91 16.49 -8.18 -10.56
CA LEU A 91 16.06 -9.16 -11.57
C LEU A 91 16.39 -8.71 -13.00
N SER A 92 17.14 -7.61 -13.15
CA SER A 92 17.63 -7.09 -14.42
C SER A 92 16.54 -6.80 -15.45
N TRP A 93 15.31 -6.55 -15.01
CA TRP A 93 14.15 -6.35 -15.89
C TRP A 93 14.43 -5.32 -17.00
N THR A 94 15.11 -4.21 -16.66
CA THR A 94 15.44 -3.12 -17.60
C THR A 94 16.87 -3.19 -18.16
N ARG A 95 17.73 -4.08 -17.66
CA ARG A 95 19.14 -4.16 -18.05
C ARG A 95 19.38 -5.17 -19.17
N THR A 96 18.47 -6.12 -19.36
CA THR A 96 18.57 -7.15 -20.39
C THR A 96 18.47 -6.53 -21.78
N ARG A 97 19.53 -6.67 -22.59
CA ARG A 97 19.52 -6.24 -23.99
C ARG A 97 18.76 -7.25 -24.82
N LEU A 98 17.45 -7.04 -24.94
CA LEU A 98 16.62 -7.79 -25.87
C LEU A 98 16.92 -7.29 -27.29
N ARG A 99 17.07 -8.24 -28.23
CA ARG A 99 17.37 -7.92 -29.63
C ARG A 99 16.13 -7.45 -30.40
N ASP A 100 14.94 -7.83 -29.93
CA ASP A 100 13.65 -7.51 -30.52
C ASP A 100 12.68 -7.00 -29.45
N SER A 101 11.81 -6.06 -29.85
CA SER A 101 10.73 -5.52 -29.02
C SER A 101 9.68 -6.59 -28.65
N GLU A 102 9.42 -7.57 -29.53
CA GLU A 102 8.47 -8.65 -29.24
C GLU A 102 8.95 -9.56 -28.09
N ALA A 103 10.27 -9.62 -27.84
CA ALA A 103 10.83 -10.38 -26.73
C ALA A 103 10.60 -9.72 -25.35
N ALA A 104 10.14 -8.47 -25.30
CA ALA A 104 9.92 -7.73 -24.05
C ALA A 104 8.79 -8.32 -23.19
N ASP A 105 7.71 -8.78 -23.84
CA ASP A 105 6.56 -9.35 -23.14
C ASP A 105 6.90 -10.72 -22.50
N PRO A 106 7.47 -11.70 -23.24
CA PRO A 106 7.96 -12.94 -22.63
C PRO A 106 9.02 -12.70 -21.54
N TRP A 107 9.93 -11.73 -21.73
CA TRP A 107 10.91 -11.37 -20.72
C TRP A 107 10.27 -10.85 -19.44
N THR A 108 9.23 -10.02 -19.56
CA THR A 108 8.45 -9.54 -18.40
C THR A 108 7.79 -10.71 -17.67
N TRP A 109 7.25 -11.69 -18.38
CA TRP A 109 6.70 -12.91 -17.77
C TRP A 109 7.76 -13.72 -17.02
N LEU A 110 8.98 -13.85 -17.54
CA LEU A 110 10.09 -14.52 -16.84
C LEU A 110 10.46 -13.80 -15.53
N VAL A 111 10.53 -12.47 -15.55
CA VAL A 111 10.80 -11.66 -14.35
C VAL A 111 9.69 -11.83 -13.31
N ILE A 112 8.41 -11.80 -13.72
CA ILE A 112 7.26 -12.03 -12.84
C ILE A 112 7.31 -13.44 -12.24
N ALA A 113 7.59 -14.46 -13.05
CA ALA A 113 7.72 -15.84 -12.59
C ALA A 113 8.86 -15.97 -11.57
N ALA A 114 10.04 -15.41 -11.83
CA ALA A 114 11.16 -15.41 -10.90
C ALA A 114 10.80 -14.71 -9.58
N TYR A 115 10.13 -13.55 -9.64
CA TYR A 115 9.64 -12.85 -8.45
C TYR A 115 8.65 -13.71 -7.64
N ALA A 116 7.71 -14.39 -8.31
CA ALA A 116 6.74 -15.27 -7.65
C ALA A 116 7.44 -16.44 -6.96
N GLN A 117 8.43 -17.07 -7.60
CA GLN A 117 9.23 -18.15 -6.99
C GLN A 117 9.99 -17.65 -5.74
N LEU A 118 10.62 -16.47 -5.81
CA LEU A 118 11.28 -15.86 -4.65
C LEU A 118 10.31 -15.55 -3.50
N ARG A 119 9.08 -15.12 -3.82
CA ARG A 119 8.02 -14.90 -2.82
C ARG A 119 7.58 -16.19 -2.15
N LEU A 120 7.37 -17.25 -2.92
CA LEU A 120 7.00 -18.58 -2.41
C LEU A 120 8.12 -19.22 -1.58
N ALA A 121 9.38 -18.97 -1.94
CA ALA A 121 10.56 -19.47 -1.21
C ALA A 121 10.87 -18.68 0.09
N ARG A 122 10.14 -17.60 0.40
CA ARG A 122 10.43 -16.73 1.56
C ARG A 122 10.22 -17.41 2.93
N PRO A 123 9.13 -18.15 3.19
CA PRO A 123 8.98 -18.88 4.45
C PRO A 123 10.10 -19.91 4.69
N PRO A 124 10.45 -20.82 3.75
CA PRO A 124 11.49 -21.82 4.01
C PRO A 124 12.90 -21.21 4.15
N THR A 125 13.22 -20.13 3.43
CA THR A 125 14.51 -19.45 3.62
C THR A 125 14.66 -18.72 4.96
N THR A 126 13.54 -18.39 5.64
CA THR A 126 13.60 -17.81 6.98
C THR A 126 14.16 -18.82 7.99
N ASP A 127 13.84 -20.10 7.81
CA ASP A 127 14.35 -21.18 8.65
C ASP A 127 15.84 -21.42 8.38
N LEU A 128 16.24 -21.45 7.10
CA LEU A 128 17.65 -21.57 6.70
C LEU A 128 18.53 -20.41 7.23
N ARG A 129 18.01 -19.16 7.21
CA ARG A 129 18.71 -18.01 7.79
C ARG A 129 18.81 -18.10 9.32
N ARG A 130 17.85 -18.74 9.98
CA ARG A 130 17.83 -18.95 11.45
C ARG A 130 18.81 -20.05 11.88
N LEU A 131 19.07 -21.04 11.02
CA LEU A 131 20.05 -22.09 11.27
C LEU A 131 21.51 -21.60 11.15
N GLY A 132 21.78 -20.59 10.30
CA GLY A 132 23.12 -20.03 10.09
C GLY A 132 23.57 -18.96 11.10
N LYS A 133 22.70 -18.51 12.02
CA LYS A 133 23.09 -17.63 13.13
C LYS A 133 22.77 -18.35 14.44
N GLY A 134 23.80 -18.74 15.18
CA GLY A 134 23.68 -19.40 16.48
C GLY A 134 22.61 -18.74 17.35
N ARG A 135 21.78 -19.58 17.98
CA ARG A 135 20.56 -19.24 18.72
C ARG A 135 20.83 -18.22 19.84
N PRO A 136 20.29 -16.98 19.80
CA PRO A 136 20.09 -16.21 21.01
C PRO A 136 18.79 -16.67 21.69
N ASN A 137 18.85 -16.77 23.02
CA ASN A 137 17.80 -17.29 23.88
C ASN A 137 16.46 -16.54 23.67
N ARG A 138 15.37 -17.29 23.59
CA ARG A 138 14.00 -16.76 23.41
C ARG A 138 13.46 -16.36 24.78
N THR A 139 13.69 -15.12 25.19
CA THR A 139 12.89 -14.46 26.21
C THR A 139 12.30 -13.17 25.65
N ASP A 140 10.97 -13.15 25.69
CA ASP A 140 9.99 -12.09 25.49
C ASP A 140 10.41 -10.71 24.94
N CYS A 141 9.79 -10.37 23.81
CA CYS A 141 9.36 -9.01 23.48
C CYS A 141 8.25 -9.13 22.42
N ARG A 142 6.99 -9.25 22.86
CA ARG A 142 5.85 -8.92 22.01
C ARG A 142 5.80 -7.39 21.86
N PRO A 143 5.88 -6.83 20.65
CA PRO A 143 5.61 -5.40 20.48
C PRO A 143 4.10 -5.20 20.56
N THR A 144 3.63 -4.63 21.67
CA THR A 144 2.26 -4.13 21.79
C THR A 144 2.13 -2.86 20.93
N GLU A 145 1.51 -2.97 19.76
CA GLU A 145 1.05 -1.81 19.00
C GLU A 145 -0.19 -1.20 19.67
N SER A 146 0.04 -0.27 20.60
CA SER A 146 -1.04 0.54 21.17
C SER A 146 -1.41 1.69 20.22
N LEU A 147 -2.48 1.50 19.46
CA LEU A 147 -3.14 2.57 18.69
C LEU A 147 -4.30 3.14 19.50
N THR A 148 -4.10 4.27 20.18
CA THR A 148 -5.19 4.96 20.88
C THR A 148 -5.97 5.82 19.90
N ARG A 149 -7.22 5.42 19.65
CA ARG A 149 -8.13 5.90 18.60
C ARG A 149 -9.05 7.01 19.12
N LEU A 150 -9.30 8.04 18.32
CA LEU A 150 -10.35 9.03 18.53
C LEU A 150 -11.08 9.21 17.20
N PHE A 151 -12.28 8.64 17.08
CA PHE A 151 -13.15 8.80 15.93
C PHE A 151 -14.17 9.88 16.21
N SER A 152 -14.25 10.85 15.30
CA SER A 152 -15.33 11.83 15.26
C SER A 152 -16.00 11.70 13.90
N ARG A 153 -17.24 11.20 13.87
CA ARG A 153 -18.14 11.34 12.73
C ARG A 153 -18.74 12.74 12.81
N ARG A 154 -18.52 13.57 11.79
CA ARG A 154 -19.45 14.66 11.49
C ARG A 154 -20.36 14.16 10.39
N GLY A 155 -21.65 14.08 10.70
CA GLY A 155 -22.72 13.86 9.73
C GLY A 155 -23.01 15.11 8.93
#